data_AF-A0A950LLK3-F1
#
_entry.id   AF-A0A950LLK3-F1
#
_cell.length_a   1.000
_cell.length_b   1.000
_cell.length_c   1.000
_cell.angle_alpha   90.00
_cell.angle_beta   90.00
_cell.angle_gamma   90.00
#
_symmetry.space_group_name_H-M   'P 1'
#
loop_
_entity.id
_entity.type
_entity.pdbx_description
1 polymer ?
#
loop_
_entity_poly.entity_id
_entity_poly.type
_entity_poly.pdbx_seq_one_letter_code
_entity_poly.pdbx_strand_id
1 'polypeptide(L)' 'MSYVVKVGFDESERRYFVICSDVPGLHIEADSFEEFVEAVQDVAPDLVGAHPEGCRLRFEREVALTG' A
#
# COMPACT_ATOMS: atom_id res chain seq x y z
N MET A 1 -10.01 -13.04 3.24
CA MET A 1 -8.78 -12.70 4.00
C MET A 1 -8.56 -11.21 3.91
N SER A 2 -8.04 -10.55 4.95
CA SER A 2 -7.85 -9.09 4.94
C SER A 2 -6.38 -8.78 5.15
N TYR A 3 -5.81 -7.94 4.29
CA TYR A 3 -4.43 -7.48 4.38
C TYR A 3 -4.41 -5.97 4.59
N VAL A 4 -3.56 -5.49 5.48
CA VAL A 4 -3.36 -4.08 5.74
C VAL A 4 -2.07 -3.61 5.09
N VAL A 5 -2.12 -2.46 4.44
CA VAL A 5 -0.97 -1.75 3.89
C VAL A 5 -0.95 -0.38 4.56
N LYS A 6 0.09 -0.14 5.38
CA LYS A 6 0.36 1.16 5.96
C LYS A 6 1.14 1.99 4.96
N VAL A 7 0.57 3.13 4.60
CA VAL A 7 1.06 4.03 3.56
C VAL A 7 1.62 5.28 4.22
N GLY A 8 2.88 5.57 3.92
CA GLY A 8 3.53 6.83 4.24
C GLY A 8 3.48 7.78 3.06
N PHE A 9 3.58 9.06 3.34
CA PHE A 9 3.81 10.08 2.33
C PHE A 9 5.07 10.86 2.71
N ASP A 10 6.05 10.85 1.82
CA ASP A 10 7.25 11.65 1.95
C ASP A 10 7.00 13.02 1.32
N GLU A 11 7.01 14.08 2.13
CA GLU A 11 6.77 15.44 1.64
C GLU A 11 7.96 16.03 0.87
N SER A 12 9.18 15.54 1.12
CA SER A 12 10.39 16.03 0.45
C SER A 12 10.44 15.52 -0.98
N GLU A 13 10.14 14.23 -1.18
CA GLU A 13 10.13 13.58 -2.49
C GLU A 13 8.74 13.61 -3.14
N ARG A 14 7.70 14.00 -2.40
CA ARG A 14 6.30 14.02 -2.81
C ARG A 14 5.81 12.66 -3.30
N ARG A 15 6.14 11.61 -2.56
CA ARG A 15 5.84 10.21 -2.94
C ARG A 15 5.15 9.44 -1.83
N TYR A 16 4.26 8.55 -2.23
CA TYR A 16 3.65 7.53 -1.39
C TYR A 16 4.53 6.29 -1.36
N PHE A 17 4.72 5.71 -0.18
CA PHE A 17 5.52 4.51 0.01
C PHE A 17 4.89 3.56 1.03
N VAL A 18 5.24 2.28 0.98
CA VAL A 18 4.81 1.29 1.98
C VAL A 18 5.65 1.46 3.25
N ILE A 19 5.04 1.87 4.36
CA ILE A 19 5.70 1.84 5.69
C ILE A 19 5.78 0.41 6.20
N CYS A 20 4.67 -0.32 6.11
CA CYS A 20 4.54 -1.68 6.60
C CYS A 20 3.34 -2.35 5.91
N SER A 21 3.40 -3.65 5.70
CA SER A 21 2.28 -4.40 5.11
C SER A 21 2.20 -5.81 5.64
N ASP A 22 0.97 -6.33 5.74
CA ASP A 22 0.70 -7.75 5.92
C ASP A 22 1.03 -8.60 4.67
N VAL A 23 1.26 -7.96 3.51
CA VAL A 23 1.67 -8.62 2.28
C VAL A 23 3.19 -8.76 2.27
N PRO A 24 3.74 -9.98 2.37
CA PRO A 24 5.18 -10.18 2.39
C PRO A 24 5.81 -9.78 1.04
N GLY A 25 6.87 -8.98 1.10
CA GLY A 25 7.59 -8.53 -0.10
C GLY A 25 6.94 -7.37 -0.85
N LEU A 26 5.85 -6.78 -0.31
CA LEU A 26 5.21 -5.62 -0.93
C LEU A 26 6.06 -4.36 -0.72
N HIS A 27 6.72 -3.91 -1.78
CA HIS A 27 7.44 -2.65 -1.83
C HIS A 27 7.00 -1.88 -3.07
N ILE A 28 6.30 -0.78 -2.85
CA ILE A 28 5.72 0.08 -3.89
C ILE A 28 5.99 1.53 -3.49
N GLU A 29 6.35 2.33 -4.47
CA GLU A 29 6.50 3.77 -4.37
C GLU A 29 5.80 4.41 -5.56
N ALA A 30 5.04 5.48 -5.33
CA ALA A 30 4.34 6.19 -6.42
C ALA A 30 4.17 7.67 -6.11
N ASP A 31 4.06 8.50 -7.15
CA ASP A 31 3.90 9.94 -7.00
C ASP A 31 2.45 10.33 -6.59
N SER A 32 1.48 9.43 -6.78
CA SER A 32 0.07 9.62 -6.40
C SER A 32 -0.49 8.44 -5.61
N PHE A 33 -1.46 8.70 -4.73
CA PHE A 33 -2.11 7.63 -3.95
C PHE A 33 -2.91 6.67 -4.84
N GLU A 34 -3.53 7.16 -5.90
CA GLU A 34 -4.27 6.33 -6.86
C GLU A 34 -3.32 5.34 -7.57
N GLU A 35 -2.21 5.83 -8.11
CA GLU A 35 -1.18 5.00 -8.75
C GLU A 35 -0.59 3.97 -7.78
N PHE A 36 -0.37 4.37 -6.52
CA PHE A 36 0.07 3.46 -5.47
C PHE A 36 -0.94 2.32 -5.24
N VAL A 37 -2.24 2.65 -5.16
CA VAL A 37 -3.29 1.65 -4.95
C VAL A 37 -3.38 0.70 -6.14
N GLU A 38 -3.33 1.22 -7.37
CA GLU A 38 -3.35 0.40 -8.59
C GLU A 38 -2.16 -0.57 -8.61
N ALA A 39 -0.95 -0.07 -8.33
CA ALA A 39 0.24 -0.91 -8.30
C ALA A 39 0.18 -1.97 -7.19
N VAL A 40 -0.33 -1.63 -6.00
CA VAL A 40 -0.52 -2.61 -4.92
C VAL A 40 -1.58 -3.66 -5.31
N GLN A 41 -2.68 -3.28 -5.96
CA GLN A 41 -3.71 -4.22 -6.39
C GLN A 41 -3.23 -5.20 -7.47
N ASP A 42 -2.30 -4.77 -8.32
CA ASP A 42 -1.68 -5.62 -9.35
C ASP A 42 -0.68 -6.62 -8.74
N VAL A 43 0.17 -6.15 -7.82
CA VAL A 43 1.30 -6.94 -7.28
C VAL A 43 0.92 -7.78 -6.06
N ALA A 44 0.04 -7.29 -5.18
CA ALA A 44 -0.36 -8.02 -3.97
C ALA A 44 -0.92 -9.43 -4.23
N PRO A 45 -1.83 -9.69 -5.20
CA PRO A 45 -2.36 -11.04 -5.43
C PRO A 45 -1.26 -12.04 -5.83
N ASP A 46 -0.26 -11.59 -6.58
CA ASP A 46 0.90 -12.40 -6.97
C ASP A 46 1.74 -12.77 -5.74
N LEU A 47 2.02 -11.79 -4.88
CA LEU A 47 2.81 -11.98 -3.65
C LEU A 47 2.13 -12.87 -2.60
N VAL A 48 0.81 -12.77 -2.44
CA VAL A 48 0.09 -13.61 -1.47
C VAL A 48 -0.27 -14.99 -2.03
N GLY A 49 0.04 -15.27 -3.30
CA GLY A 49 -0.28 -16.53 -3.97
C GLY A 49 -1.77 -16.87 -3.92
N ALA A 50 -2.64 -15.86 -3.81
CA ALA A 50 -4.07 -16.04 -3.57
C ALA A 50 -4.88 -15.50 -4.74
N HIS A 51 -5.96 -16.21 -5.08
CA HIS A 51 -6.97 -15.64 -5.97
C HIS A 51 -7.61 -14.40 -5.32
N PRO A 52 -7.88 -13.33 -6.10
CA PRO A 52 -8.44 -12.09 -5.58
C PRO A 52 -9.87 -12.28 -5.00
N GLU A 53 -10.54 -13.39 -5.32
CA GLU A 53 -11.88 -13.69 -4.83
C GLU A 53 -11.91 -13.87 -3.31
N GLY A 54 -12.46 -12.88 -2.62
CA GLY A 54 -12.61 -12.89 -1.15
C GLY A 54 -11.44 -12.29 -0.37
N CYS A 55 -10.44 -11.74 -1.05
CA CYS A 55 -9.36 -10.96 -0.44
C CYS A 55 -9.75 -9.47 -0.39
N ARG A 56 -9.42 -8.79 0.73
CA ARG A 56 -9.62 -7.36 0.89
C ARG A 56 -8.30 -6.70 1.28
N LEU A 57 -7.95 -5.63 0.58
CA LEU A 57 -6.85 -4.75 0.95
C LEU A 57 -7.40 -3.54 1.69
N ARG A 58 -6.80 -3.20 2.82
CA ARG A 58 -7.06 -1.97 3.56
C ARG A 58 -5.81 -1.11 3.52
N PHE A 59 -5.96 0.12 3.06
CA PHE A 59 -4.90 1.12 3.08
C PHE A 59 -5.10 1.99 4.32
N GLU A 60 -4.14 1.96 5.23
CA GLU A 60 -4.09 2.85 6.40
C GLU A 60 -3.03 3.91 6.13
N ARG A 61 -3.40 5.19 6.25
CA ARG A 61 -2.47 6.29 6.07
C ARG A 61 -2.27 7.00 7.40
N GLU A 62 -1.02 7.19 7.80
CA GLU A 62 -0.69 8.07 8.91
C GLU A 62 -0.69 9.52 8.41
N VAL A 63 -1.42 10.38 9.11
CA VAL A 63 -1.45 11.82 8.84
C VAL A 63 -0.57 12.48 9.88
N ALA A 64 0.48 13.17 9.44
CA ALA A 64 1.31 13.94 10.34
C ALA A 64 0.46 15.00 11.06
N LEU A 65 0.58 15.09 12.37
CA LEU A 65 -0.05 16.16 13.14
C LEU A 65 0.72 17.45 12.83
N THR A 66 0.09 18.35 12.07
CA THR A 66 0.59 19.72 11.92
C THR A 66 0.34 20.47 13.24
N GLY A 67 1.41 20.72 14.00
CA GLY A 67 1.42 21.56 15.20
C GLY A 67 1.88 22.98 14.90
#